data_AF-A0A7V5RBT4-F1
#
_entry.id   AF-A0A7V5RBT4-F1
#
_cell.length_a   1.000
_cell.length_b   1.000
_cell.length_c   1.000
_cell.angle_alpha   90.00
_cell.angle_beta   90.00
_cell.angle_gamma   90.00
#
_symmetry.space_group_name_H-M   'P 1'
#
loop_
_entity.id
_entity.type
_entity.pdbx_description
1 polymer ?
#
loop_
_entity_poly.entity_id
_entity_poly.type
_entity_poly.pdbx_seq_one_letter_code
_entity_poly.pdbx_strand_id
1 'polypeptide(L)'
;MTTAILVIAFFLIPRPAAAQTDCVSIALRHVDEFEAALGRAVEPLMPEAAPAMEEASRRSDETARMLRNIRWSDEPGPRRQRRVARVFDDYAAALIDSLRSLAPRLDPDGRKRAAEAVDLLEGMRLEAVEEIRTSTDSHPKPREPRRPVPLIDRSPFEDKPEEGGGRGMWDR
;
A
#
# COMPACT_ATOMS: atom_id res chain seq x y z
N MET A 1 -19.14 -8.62 -55.00
CA MET A 1 -19.71 -7.52 -54.19
C MET A 1 -20.03 -8.09 -52.81
N THR A 2 -19.06 -8.22 -51.91
CA THR A 2 -18.72 -7.24 -50.84
C THR A 2 -19.94 -6.61 -50.17
N THR A 3 -20.31 -7.12 -48.99
CA THR A 3 -20.31 -6.35 -47.73
C THR A 3 -20.51 -7.28 -46.55
N ALA A 4 -19.46 -7.39 -45.74
CA ALA A 4 -19.49 -7.91 -44.38
C ALA A 4 -20.22 -6.91 -43.47
N ILE A 5 -21.07 -7.40 -42.58
CA ILE A 5 -21.56 -6.60 -41.45
C ILE A 5 -20.99 -7.23 -40.18
N LEU A 6 -19.94 -6.57 -39.70
CA LEU A 6 -19.22 -6.82 -38.47
C LEU A 6 -19.86 -5.90 -37.43
N VAL A 7 -20.78 -6.40 -36.61
CA VAL A 7 -21.29 -5.65 -35.46
C VAL A 7 -20.56 -6.16 -34.23
N ILE A 8 -19.65 -5.30 -33.80
CA ILE A 8 -18.81 -5.34 -32.62
C ILE A 8 -19.69 -5.60 -31.39
N ALA A 9 -19.65 -6.83 -30.87
CA ALA A 9 -20.09 -7.13 -29.51
C ALA A 9 -19.01 -6.58 -28.56
N PHE A 10 -19.09 -5.28 -28.27
CA PHE A 10 -18.24 -4.62 -27.30
C PHE A 10 -18.56 -5.21 -25.93
N PHE A 11 -17.60 -5.95 -25.39
CA PHE A 11 -17.55 -6.54 -24.07
C PHE A 11 -18.12 -5.60 -22.99
N LEU A 12 -19.37 -5.82 -22.60
CA LEU A 12 -19.92 -5.40 -21.31
C LEU A 12 -19.30 -6.29 -20.22
N ILE A 13 -18.02 -6.08 -19.92
CA ILE A 13 -17.42 -6.64 -18.71
C ILE A 13 -18.06 -5.88 -17.54
N PRO A 14 -18.79 -6.55 -16.64
CA PRO A 14 -19.23 -5.91 -15.41
C PRO A 14 -17.98 -5.51 -14.64
N ARG A 15 -17.72 -4.20 -14.54
CA ARG A 15 -16.70 -3.69 -13.62
C ARG A 15 -17.09 -4.20 -12.23
N PRO A 16 -16.23 -4.98 -11.54
CA PRO A 16 -16.53 -5.35 -10.18
C PRO A 16 -16.75 -4.05 -9.40
N ALA A 17 -17.86 -3.98 -8.68
CA ALA A 17 -18.10 -2.93 -7.70
C ALA A 17 -16.83 -2.83 -6.86
N ALA A 18 -16.07 -1.74 -7.06
CA ALA A 18 -14.82 -1.55 -6.36
C ALA A 18 -15.14 -1.58 -4.87
N ALA A 19 -14.80 -2.69 -4.22
CA ALA A 19 -14.62 -2.69 -2.79
C ALA A 19 -13.68 -1.50 -2.54
N GLN A 20 -14.17 -0.47 -1.85
CA GLN A 20 -13.40 0.73 -1.57
C GLN A 20 -12.16 0.30 -0.76
N THR A 21 -11.07 0.09 -1.47
CA THR A 21 -9.84 -0.49 -0.94
C THR A 21 -8.91 0.70 -0.72
N ASP A 22 -8.43 0.86 0.51
CA ASP A 22 -7.52 1.94 0.91
C ASP A 22 -6.29 2.01 -0.01
N CYS A 23 -5.79 3.22 -0.27
CA CYS A 23 -4.68 3.46 -1.19
C CYS A 23 -3.42 2.63 -0.86
N VAL A 24 -3.16 2.38 0.42
CA VAL A 24 -2.01 1.57 0.85
C VAL A 24 -2.20 0.11 0.46
N SER A 25 -3.40 -0.44 0.62
CA SER A 25 -3.71 -1.81 0.22
C SER A 25 -3.59 -2.00 -1.29
N ILE A 26 -4.03 -1.03 -2.08
CA ILE A 26 -3.85 -1.03 -3.54
C ILE A 26 -2.35 -1.00 -3.89
N ALA A 27 -1.58 -0.13 -3.26
CA ALA A 27 -0.14 -0.04 -3.53
C ALA A 27 0.63 -1.32 -3.14
N LEU A 28 0.29 -1.95 -2.01
CA LEU A 28 0.89 -3.23 -1.60
C LEU A 28 0.61 -4.34 -2.60
N ARG A 29 -0.63 -4.45 -3.09
CA ARG A 29 -0.98 -5.38 -4.15
C ARG A 29 -0.12 -5.14 -5.41
N HIS A 30 0.03 -3.88 -5.81
CA HIS A 30 0.84 -3.54 -6.97
C HIS A 30 2.33 -3.83 -6.76
N VAL A 31 2.88 -3.71 -5.55
CA VAL A 31 4.27 -4.14 -5.26
C VAL A 31 4.44 -5.64 -5.54
N ASP A 32 3.53 -6.47 -5.01
CA ASP A 32 3.58 -7.93 -5.20
C ASP A 32 3.42 -8.31 -6.70
N GLU A 33 2.48 -7.66 -7.39
CA GLU A 33 2.24 -7.88 -8.82
C GLU A 33 3.44 -7.47 -9.68
N PHE A 34 4.10 -6.36 -9.33
CA PHE A 34 5.26 -5.85 -10.04
C PHE A 34 6.50 -6.73 -9.86
N GLU A 35 6.76 -7.21 -8.64
CA GLU A 35 7.83 -8.17 -8.37
C GLU A 35 7.60 -9.49 -9.14
N ALA A 36 6.38 -10.01 -9.13
CA ALA A 36 6.01 -11.21 -9.88
C ALA A 36 6.10 -11.03 -11.40
N ALA A 37 5.73 -9.84 -11.91
CA ALA A 37 5.87 -9.51 -13.33
C ALA A 37 7.35 -9.41 -13.73
N LEU A 38 8.16 -8.72 -12.92
CA LEU A 38 9.61 -8.64 -13.13
C LEU A 38 10.23 -10.03 -13.17
N GLY A 39 9.94 -10.88 -12.17
CA GLY A 39 10.46 -12.25 -12.11
C GLY A 39 10.17 -13.07 -13.36
N ARG A 40 8.93 -13.05 -13.84
CA ARG A 40 8.54 -13.71 -15.10
C ARG A 40 9.21 -13.10 -16.33
N ALA A 41 9.35 -11.78 -16.36
CA ALA A 41 9.92 -11.09 -17.51
C ALA A 41 11.43 -11.31 -17.66
N VAL A 42 12.14 -11.51 -16.54
CA VAL A 42 13.60 -11.68 -16.53
C VAL A 42 14.06 -13.12 -16.34
N GLU A 43 13.15 -14.08 -16.11
CA GLU A 43 13.47 -15.52 -16.07
C GLU A 43 14.28 -15.99 -17.30
N PRO A 44 13.96 -15.58 -18.54
CA PRO A 44 14.75 -15.95 -19.73
C PRO A 44 16.13 -15.28 -19.84
N LEU A 45 16.45 -14.37 -18.91
CA LEU A 45 17.70 -13.60 -18.83
C LEU A 45 18.60 -14.12 -17.69
N MET A 46 18.27 -15.27 -17.12
CA MET A 46 19.09 -15.93 -16.11
C MET A 46 20.29 -16.62 -16.77
N PRO A 47 21.49 -16.55 -16.15
CA PRO A 47 21.75 -16.08 -14.78
C PRO A 47 22.04 -14.57 -14.63
N GLU A 48 22.18 -13.82 -15.72
CA GLU A 48 22.65 -12.42 -15.72
C GLU A 48 21.73 -11.48 -14.93
N ALA A 49 20.43 -11.79 -14.89
CA ALA A 49 19.43 -11.02 -14.15
C ALA A 49 19.33 -11.36 -12.64
N ALA A 50 20.06 -12.36 -12.14
CA ALA A 50 19.96 -12.78 -10.73
C ALA A 50 20.26 -11.66 -9.72
N PRO A 51 21.30 -10.81 -9.89
CA PRO A 51 21.55 -9.70 -8.97
C PRO A 51 20.43 -8.64 -8.99
N ALA A 52 19.80 -8.43 -10.16
CA ALA A 52 18.67 -7.50 -10.28
C ALA A 52 17.43 -8.06 -9.56
N MET A 53 17.22 -9.38 -9.59
CA MET A 53 16.15 -10.03 -8.84
C MET A 53 16.33 -10.00 -7.33
N GLU A 54 17.55 -10.21 -6.85
CA GLU A 54 17.85 -10.11 -5.41
C GLU A 54 17.61 -8.69 -4.89
N GLU A 55 18.09 -7.68 -5.63
CA GLU A 55 17.84 -6.27 -5.31
C GLU A 55 16.34 -5.94 -5.37
N ALA A 56 15.61 -6.49 -6.35
CA ALA A 56 14.18 -6.27 -6.49
C ALA A 56 13.39 -6.79 -5.28
N SER A 57 13.72 -7.99 -4.81
CA SER A 57 13.06 -8.58 -3.65
C SER A 57 13.34 -7.78 -2.37
N ARG A 58 14.59 -7.34 -2.17
CA ARG A 58 14.91 -6.44 -1.04
C ARG A 58 14.13 -5.12 -1.11
N ARG A 59 14.05 -4.51 -2.29
CA ARG A 59 13.30 -3.25 -2.48
C ARG A 59 11.81 -3.42 -2.31
N SER A 60 11.26 -4.57 -2.72
CA SER A 60 9.86 -4.94 -2.50
C SER A 60 9.54 -4.93 -1.00
N ASP A 61 10.37 -5.63 -0.21
CA ASP A 61 10.25 -5.67 1.25
C ASP A 61 10.35 -4.29 1.91
N GLU A 62 11.33 -3.48 1.50
CA GLU A 62 11.52 -2.11 2.01
C GLU A 62 10.32 -1.22 1.68
N THR A 63 9.85 -1.27 0.44
CA THR A 63 8.70 -0.51 -0.05
C THR A 63 7.44 -0.92 0.70
N ALA A 64 7.20 -2.23 0.87
CA ALA A 64 6.07 -2.74 1.63
C ALA A 64 6.10 -2.25 3.09
N ARG A 65 7.27 -2.19 3.74
CA ARG A 65 7.41 -1.60 5.09
C ARG A 65 7.11 -0.10 5.08
N MET A 66 7.61 0.66 4.12
CA MET A 66 7.32 2.10 4.00
C MET A 66 5.82 2.37 3.82
N LEU A 67 5.16 1.60 2.95
CA LEU A 67 3.72 1.68 2.71
C LEU A 67 2.92 1.37 3.98
N ARG A 68 3.27 0.29 4.69
CA ARG A 68 2.65 -0.03 5.98
C ARG A 68 2.86 1.08 7.01
N ASN A 69 4.05 1.68 7.07
CA ASN A 69 4.30 2.82 7.97
C ASN A 69 3.45 4.04 7.61
N ILE A 70 3.24 4.33 6.33
CA ILE A 70 2.34 5.41 5.88
C ILE A 70 0.91 5.16 6.37
N ARG A 71 0.44 3.91 6.31
CA ARG A 71 -0.89 3.52 6.83
C ARG A 71 -1.11 3.94 8.28
N TRP A 72 -0.08 3.81 9.11
CA TRP A 72 -0.12 4.12 10.54
C TRP A 72 0.14 5.60 10.86
N SER A 73 0.99 6.26 10.09
CA SER A 73 1.51 7.59 10.42
C SER A 73 0.76 8.75 9.77
N ASP A 74 0.21 8.56 8.58
CA ASP A 74 -0.50 9.63 7.87
C ASP A 74 -2.00 9.44 8.03
N GLU A 75 -2.78 10.51 8.17
CA GLU A 75 -4.24 10.42 8.14
C GLU A 75 -4.77 10.05 6.74
N PRO A 76 -5.92 9.35 6.64
CA PRO A 76 -6.55 9.09 5.35
C PRO A 76 -6.87 10.39 4.61
N GLY A 77 -6.57 10.45 3.32
CA GLY A 77 -6.90 11.57 2.46
C GLY A 77 -5.88 11.83 1.35
N PRO A 78 -6.06 12.91 0.57
CA PRO A 78 -5.27 13.18 -0.64
C PRO A 78 -3.76 13.29 -0.40
N ARG A 79 -3.34 13.68 0.81
CA ARG A 79 -1.92 13.73 1.18
C ARG A 79 -1.31 12.33 1.26
N ARG A 80 -2.00 11.41 1.94
CA ARG A 80 -1.58 10.00 2.06
C ARG A 80 -1.51 9.36 0.68
N GLN A 81 -2.55 9.53 -0.13
CA GLN A 81 -2.62 9.00 -1.50
C GLN A 81 -1.45 9.47 -2.37
N ARG A 82 -1.14 10.78 -2.37
CA ARG A 82 0.02 11.31 -3.10
C ARG A 82 1.34 10.72 -2.61
N ARG A 83 1.48 10.51 -1.31
CA ARG A 83 2.69 9.93 -0.72
C ARG A 83 2.83 8.45 -1.09
N VAL A 84 1.75 7.68 -0.98
CA VAL A 84 1.68 6.27 -1.38
C VAL A 84 2.02 6.11 -2.87
N ALA A 85 1.39 6.92 -3.74
CA ALA A 85 1.66 6.91 -5.16
C ALA A 85 3.12 7.21 -5.46
N ARG A 86 3.74 8.19 -4.78
CA ARG A 86 5.16 8.50 -4.94
C ARG A 86 6.06 7.35 -4.50
N VAL A 87 5.80 6.74 -3.33
CA VAL A 87 6.61 5.62 -2.83
C VAL A 87 6.58 4.45 -3.80
N PHE A 88 5.40 4.12 -4.34
CA PHE A 88 5.28 3.09 -5.36
C PHE A 88 5.97 3.48 -6.68
N ASP A 89 5.79 4.72 -7.13
CA ASP A 89 6.40 5.23 -8.37
C ASP A 89 7.93 5.18 -8.33
N ASP A 90 8.52 5.60 -7.20
CA ASP A 90 9.97 5.57 -6.96
C ASP A 90 10.50 4.12 -6.96
N TYR A 91 9.75 3.20 -6.34
CA TYR A 91 10.07 1.76 -6.33
C TYR A 91 10.06 1.18 -7.75
N ALA A 92 8.97 1.37 -8.50
CA ALA A 92 8.82 0.85 -9.85
C ALA A 92 9.87 1.42 -10.81
N ALA A 93 10.13 2.73 -10.72
CA ALA A 93 11.17 3.40 -11.51
C ALA A 93 12.55 2.78 -11.26
N ALA A 94 12.93 2.56 -10.00
CA ALA A 94 14.23 1.99 -9.65
C ALA A 94 14.44 0.57 -10.21
N LEU A 95 13.38 -0.25 -10.25
CA LEU A 95 13.46 -1.59 -10.84
C LEU A 95 13.56 -1.55 -12.36
N ILE A 96 12.78 -0.68 -13.02
CA ILE A 96 12.86 -0.45 -14.46
C ILE A 96 14.27 0.01 -14.85
N ASP A 97 14.83 0.96 -14.09
CA ASP A 97 16.18 1.48 -14.34
C ASP A 97 17.25 0.40 -14.11
N SER A 98 17.06 -0.47 -13.11
CA SER A 98 17.94 -1.63 -12.90
C SER A 98 17.94 -2.55 -14.12
N LEU A 99 16.76 -2.84 -14.69
CA LEU A 99 16.64 -3.67 -15.90
C LEU A 99 17.23 -2.99 -17.14
N ARG A 100 17.03 -1.68 -17.30
CA ARG A 100 17.67 -0.88 -18.35
C ARG A 100 19.19 -0.91 -18.24
N SER A 101 19.73 -0.88 -17.02
CA SER A 101 21.17 -0.95 -16.78
C SER A 101 21.77 -2.33 -17.09
N LEU A 102 20.94 -3.37 -17.02
CA LEU A 102 21.33 -4.73 -17.38
C LEU A 102 21.42 -4.92 -18.90
N ALA A 103 20.51 -4.29 -19.66
CA ALA A 103 20.37 -4.51 -21.11
C ALA A 103 21.70 -4.43 -21.90
N PRO A 104 22.61 -3.45 -21.71
CA PRO A 104 23.88 -3.39 -22.44
C PRO A 104 24.81 -4.60 -22.27
N ARG A 105 24.59 -5.41 -21.24
CA ARG A 105 25.40 -6.60 -20.90
C ARG A 105 24.86 -7.89 -21.53
N LEU A 106 23.66 -7.83 -22.10
CA LEU A 106 22.98 -8.98 -22.69
C LEU A 106 23.32 -9.11 -24.18
N ASP A 107 23.13 -10.33 -24.69
CA ASP A 107 23.17 -10.60 -26.12
C ASP A 107 22.01 -9.88 -26.87
N PRO A 108 21.98 -9.89 -28.22
CA PRO A 108 20.92 -9.21 -28.97
C PRO A 108 19.49 -9.66 -28.61
N ASP A 109 19.28 -10.96 -28.38
CA ASP A 109 17.96 -11.51 -28.04
C ASP A 109 17.56 -11.14 -26.60
N GLY A 110 18.49 -11.22 -25.65
CA GLY A 110 18.30 -10.78 -24.28
C GLY A 110 18.05 -9.29 -24.16
N ARG A 111 18.70 -8.46 -24.99
CA ARG A 111 18.38 -7.01 -25.10
C ARG A 111 16.96 -6.75 -25.55
N LYS A 112 16.49 -7.50 -26.56
CA LYS A 112 15.11 -7.40 -27.03
C LYS A 112 14.12 -7.77 -25.93
N ARG A 113 14.35 -8.89 -25.23
CA ARG A 113 13.51 -9.31 -24.10
C ARG A 113 13.54 -8.31 -22.93
N ALA A 114 14.70 -7.76 -22.60
CA ALA A 114 14.81 -6.72 -21.58
C ALA A 114 14.03 -5.46 -21.95
N ALA A 115 14.02 -5.06 -23.23
CA ALA A 115 13.21 -3.95 -23.70
C ALA A 115 11.70 -4.25 -23.58
N GLU A 116 11.26 -5.43 -24.02
CA GLU A 116 9.86 -5.87 -23.88
C GLU A 116 9.41 -5.91 -22.40
N ALA A 117 10.31 -6.37 -21.52
CA ALA A 117 10.09 -6.38 -20.09
C ALA A 117 9.99 -4.96 -19.49
N VAL A 118 10.84 -4.02 -19.93
CA VAL A 118 10.75 -2.61 -19.54
C VAL A 118 9.41 -2.01 -19.97
N ASP A 119 8.99 -2.23 -21.21
CA ASP A 119 7.72 -1.71 -21.73
C ASP A 119 6.51 -2.23 -20.93
N LEU A 120 6.51 -3.54 -20.61
CA LEU A 120 5.49 -4.16 -19.76
C LEU A 120 5.42 -3.50 -18.38
N LEU A 121 6.59 -3.34 -17.72
CA LEU A 121 6.68 -2.77 -16.38
C LEU A 121 6.32 -1.28 -16.36
N GLU A 122 6.64 -0.53 -17.42
CA GLU A 122 6.19 0.86 -17.55
C GLU A 122 4.66 0.96 -17.65
N GLY A 123 4.03 0.07 -18.43
CA GLY A 123 2.57 -0.01 -18.50
C GLY A 123 1.95 -0.26 -17.12
N MET A 124 2.46 -1.27 -16.40
CA MET A 124 1.99 -1.60 -15.04
C MET A 124 2.19 -0.44 -14.06
N ARG A 125 3.35 0.24 -14.12
CA ARG A 125 3.65 1.39 -13.28
C ARG A 125 2.62 2.50 -13.48
N LEU A 126 2.32 2.86 -14.73
CA LEU A 126 1.38 3.93 -15.05
C LEU A 126 -0.04 3.60 -14.57
N GLU A 127 -0.49 2.37 -14.81
CA GLU A 127 -1.80 1.89 -14.36
C GLU A 127 -1.91 1.93 -12.83
N ALA A 128 -0.91 1.39 -12.12
CA ALA A 128 -0.88 1.35 -10.68
C ALA A 128 -0.86 2.75 -10.03
N VAL A 129 -0.05 3.67 -10.56
CA VAL A 129 0.02 5.05 -10.07
C VAL A 129 -1.33 5.75 -10.22
N GLU A 130 -2.01 5.54 -11.34
CA GLU A 130 -3.33 6.14 -11.57
C GLU A 130 -4.40 5.52 -10.67
N GLU A 131 -4.39 4.21 -10.48
CA GLU A 131 -5.31 3.53 -9.56
C GLU A 131 -5.10 4.02 -8.11
N ILE A 132 -3.85 4.14 -7.66
CA ILE A 132 -3.56 4.66 -6.31
C ILE A 132 -4.05 6.11 -6.17
N ARG A 133 -3.85 6.97 -7.18
CA ARG A 133 -4.27 8.38 -7.14
C ARG A 133 -5.78 8.56 -7.16
N THR A 134 -6.49 7.68 -7.84
CA THR A 134 -7.96 7.72 -7.97
C THR A 134 -8.68 6.90 -6.92
N SER A 135 -7.95 6.08 -6.15
CA SER A 135 -8.49 5.39 -4.98
C SER A 135 -9.13 6.39 -4.02
N THR A 136 -10.31 6.06 -3.51
CA THR A 136 -11.01 6.91 -2.54
C THR A 136 -10.74 6.37 -1.15
N ASP A 137 -10.08 7.17 -0.31
CA ASP A 137 -9.87 6.84 1.11
C ASP A 137 -11.22 6.98 1.85
N SER A 138 -12.03 5.92 1.85
CA SER A 138 -13.26 5.85 2.63
C SER A 138 -12.94 5.39 4.05
N HIS A 139 -12.46 6.30 4.88
CA HIS A 139 -12.61 6.15 6.33
C HIS A 139 -13.81 6.99 6.78
N PRO A 140 -14.77 6.43 7.54
CA PRO A 140 -15.78 7.25 8.18
C PRO A 140 -15.07 8.27 9.07
N LYS A 141 -15.41 9.56 8.91
CA LYS A 141 -14.92 10.63 9.79
C LYS A 141 -14.99 10.15 11.24
N PRO A 142 -13.94 10.37 12.07
CA PRO A 142 -14.04 10.09 13.49
C PRO A 142 -15.30 10.78 14.02
N ARG A 143 -16.23 9.99 14.56
CA ARG A 143 -17.43 10.53 15.21
C ARG A 143 -16.93 11.53 16.25
N GLU A 144 -17.39 12.78 16.18
CA GLU A 144 -17.17 13.76 17.24
C GLU A 144 -17.41 13.08 18.59
N PRO A 145 -16.54 13.29 19.60
CA PRO A 145 -16.74 12.71 20.92
C PRO A 145 -18.13 13.12 21.40
N ARG A 146 -19.01 12.13 21.56
CA ARG A 146 -20.41 12.33 21.95
C ARG A 146 -20.47 12.80 23.39
N ARG A 147 -20.32 14.11 23.62
CA ARG A 147 -20.43 14.83 24.90
C ARG A 147 -19.49 14.28 26.00
N PRO A 148 -18.97 15.13 26.89
CA PRO A 148 -18.24 14.64 28.04
C PRO A 148 -19.19 13.80 28.89
N VAL A 149 -18.87 12.51 29.06
CA VAL A 149 -19.43 11.72 30.16
C VAL A 149 -19.03 12.46 31.43
N PRO A 150 -19.94 12.78 32.37
CA PRO A 150 -19.54 13.38 33.63
C PRO A 150 -18.50 12.46 34.27
N LEU A 151 -17.31 13.00 34.57
CA LEU A 151 -16.40 12.36 35.51
C LEU A 151 -17.16 12.28 36.83
N ILE A 152 -17.77 11.13 37.10
CA ILE A 152 -18.20 10.82 38.46
C ILE A 152 -16.89 10.65 39.22
N ASP A 153 -16.53 11.69 39.93
CA ASP A 153 -15.53 11.70 40.97
C ASP A 153 -15.84 10.55 41.94
N ARG A 154 -15.01 9.51 41.91
CA ARG A 154 -15.04 8.42 42.88
C ARG A 154 -13.64 8.19 43.41
N SER A 155 -13.29 9.00 44.40
CA SER A 155 -12.39 8.59 45.46
C SER A 155 -12.62 9.44 46.71
N PRO A 156 -12.31 8.93 47.92
CA PRO A 156 -12.51 7.56 48.38
C PRO A 156 -13.00 7.52 49.86
N PHE A 157 -13.65 6.44 50.29
CA PHE A 157 -13.94 6.09 51.69
C PHE A 157 -14.61 7.15 52.59
N GLU A 158 -15.95 7.16 52.66
CA GLU A 158 -16.66 7.58 53.88
C GLU A 158 -17.95 6.76 54.05
N ASP A 159 -17.79 5.49 54.46
CA ASP A 159 -18.85 4.83 55.24
C ASP A 159 -18.40 4.85 56.71
N LYS A 160 -18.97 5.79 57.47
CA LYS A 160 -18.92 5.78 58.94
C LYS A 160 -19.66 4.56 59.47
N PRO A 161 -19.23 4.03 60.61
CA PRO A 161 -20.20 3.71 61.65
C PRO A 161 -19.95 4.57 62.90
N GLU A 162 -21.05 5.06 63.46
CA GLU A 162 -21.13 5.82 64.69
C GLU A 162 -20.72 5.00 65.93
N GLU A 163 -20.15 5.72 66.89
CA GLU A 163 -20.28 5.56 68.35
C GLU A 163 -19.97 4.20 68.99
N GLY A 164 -18.74 4.12 69.54
CA GLY A 164 -18.39 3.17 70.60
C GLY A 164 -17.06 3.56 71.25
N GLY A 165 -17.11 4.14 72.45
CA GLY A 165 -16.01 4.84 73.09
C GLY A 165 -14.78 4.01 73.46
N GLY A 166 -13.63 4.70 73.48
CA GLY A 166 -12.38 4.20 74.03
C GLY A 166 -11.32 5.31 74.06
N ARG A 167 -10.83 5.64 75.25
CA ARG A 167 -9.93 6.76 75.54
C ARG A 167 -8.55 6.60 74.90
N GLY A 168 -8.02 7.73 74.42
CA GLY A 168 -6.68 8.25 74.75
C GLY A 168 -5.42 7.49 74.29
N MET A 169 -4.59 8.16 73.48
CA MET A 169 -3.14 7.89 73.42
C MET A 169 -2.28 9.16 73.27
N TRP A 170 -2.85 10.36 73.44
CA TRP A 170 -2.11 11.63 73.32
C TRP A 170 -2.32 12.60 74.50
N ASP A 171 -2.83 12.09 75.62
CA ASP A 171 -2.73 12.75 76.92
C ASP A 171 -1.81 11.90 77.82
N ARG A 172 -0.52 12.24 77.79
CA ARG A 172 0.61 11.79 78.63
C ARG A 172 1.16 10.37 78.44
#